data_AF-A0A349SRM1-F1
#
_entry.id   AF-A0A349SRM1-F1
#
_cell.length_a   1.000
_cell.length_b   1.000
_cell.length_c   1.000
_cell.angle_alpha   90.00
_cell.angle_beta   90.00
_cell.angle_gamma   90.00
#
_symmetry.space_group_name_H-M   'P 1'
#
loop_
_entity.id
_entity.type
_entity.pdbx_description
1 polymer ?
#
loop_
_entity_poly.entity_id
_entity_poly.type
_entity_poly.pdbx_seq_one_letter_code
_entity_poly.pdbx_strand_id
1 'polypeptide(L)' 'MFSAEMNIADFDPELWEAMEAEKQRQEEHIELIASENYT' A
#
# COMPACT_ATOMS: atom_id res chain seq x y z
N MET A 1 -6.43 -9.18 23.24
CA MET A 1 -5.19 -9.66 22.58
C MET A 1 -5.44 -9.63 21.09
N PHE A 2 -4.54 -9.07 20.28
CA PHE A 2 -4.68 -9.04 18.82
C PHE A 2 -4.41 -10.43 18.25
N SER A 3 -5.32 -10.93 17.40
CA SER A 3 -5.12 -12.19 16.67
C SER A 3 -4.16 -11.97 15.51
N ALA A 4 -3.31 -12.95 15.22
CA ALA A 4 -2.42 -12.93 14.06
C ALA A 4 -3.17 -12.96 12.72
N GLU A 5 -4.47 -13.25 12.74
CA GLU A 5 -5.34 -13.29 11.56
C GLU A 5 -5.94 -11.91 11.23
N MET A 6 -5.82 -10.92 12.13
CA MET A 6 -6.31 -9.57 11.86
C MET A 6 -5.45 -8.91 10.77
N ASN A 7 -6.12 -8.41 9.74
CA ASN A 7 -5.50 -7.71 8.62
C ASN A 7 -6.21 -6.36 8.38
N ILE A 8 -5.56 -5.47 7.63
CA ILE A 8 -6.07 -4.12 7.38
C ILE A 8 -7.28 -4.16 6.44
N ALA A 9 -7.32 -5.09 5.48
CA ALA A 9 -8.43 -5.21 4.53
C ALA A 9 -9.78 -5.45 5.21
N ASP A 10 -9.82 -6.32 6.23
CA ASP A 10 -11.05 -6.64 6.95
C ASP A 10 -11.40 -5.61 8.05
N PHE A 11 -10.38 -4.91 8.58
CA PHE A 11 -10.56 -3.95 9.67
C PHE A 11 -10.91 -2.54 9.16
N ASP A 12 -10.25 -2.10 8.10
CA ASP A 12 -10.42 -0.78 7.48
C ASP A 12 -10.30 -0.90 5.94
N PRO A 13 -11.41 -1.24 5.27
CA PRO A 13 -11.43 -1.43 3.82
C PRO A 13 -11.04 -0.17 3.04
N GLU A 14 -11.37 1.02 3.54
CA GLU A 14 -11.09 2.29 2.85
C GLU A 14 -9.58 2.57 2.86
N LEU A 15 -8.92 2.37 4.00
CA LEU A 15 -7.46 2.49 4.07
C LEU A 15 -6.77 1.43 3.18
N TRP A 16 -7.29 0.21 3.19
CA TRP A 16 -6.75 -0.87 2.35
C TRP A 16 -6.83 -0.55 0.86
N GLU A 17 -7.98 -0.03 0.38
CA GLU A 17 -8.14 0.39 -1.00
C GLU A 17 -7.15 1.50 -1.39
N ALA A 18 -6.90 2.47 -0.50
CA ALA A 18 -5.91 3.51 -0.74
C ALA A 18 -4.47 2.97 -0.83
N MET A 19 -4.15 1.95 -0.01
CA MET A 19 -2.84 1.29 -0.05
C MET A 19 -2.63 0.52 -1.36
N GLU A 20 -3.63 -0.24 -1.81
CA GLU A 20 -3.56 -0.95 -3.09
C GLU A 20 -3.49 0.01 -4.28
N ALA A 21 -4.20 1.14 -4.22
CA ALA A 21 -4.13 2.17 -5.27
C ALA A 21 -2.72 2.80 -5.38
N GLU A 22 -2.04 3.09 -4.26
CA GLU A 22 -0.67 3.61 -4.30
C GLU A 22 0.32 2.58 -4.82
N LYS A 23 0.15 1.30 -4.46
CA LYS A 23 0.95 0.21 -5.01
C LYS A 23 0.81 0.14 -6.53
N GLN A 24 -0.43 0.19 -7.04
CA GLN A 24 -0.67 0.23 -8.48
C GLN A 24 -0.04 1.46 -9.14
N ARG A 25 -0.17 2.65 -8.52
CA ARG A 25 0.44 3.89 -9.02
C ARG A 25 1.95 3.76 -9.17
N GLN A 26 2.63 3.15 -8.21
CA GLN A 26 4.08 2.92 -8.26
C GLN A 26 4.50 1.93 -9.36
N GLU A 27 3.66 0.95 -9.69
CA GLU A 27 3.92 0.01 -10.79
C GLU A 27 3.65 0.64 -12.17
N GLU A 28 2.63 1.48 -12.29
CA GLU A 28 2.23 2.12 -13.55
C GLU A 28 3.05 3.37 -13.89
N HIS A 29 3.65 4.03 -12.89
CA HIS A 29 4.41 5.27 -13.07
C HIS A 29 5.91 5.03 -13.07
N ILE A 30 6.62 5.71 -13.98
CA ILE A 30 8.09 5.77 -13.93
C ILE A 30 8.48 6.82 -12.88
N GLU A 31 9.03 6.36 -11.77
CA GLU A 31 9.53 7.25 -10.73
C GLU A 31 10.91 7.81 -11.11
N LEU A 32 10.97 9.13 -11.29
CA LEU A 32 12.18 9.88 -11.60
C LEU A 32 12.58 10.84 -10.47
N ILE A 33 12.02 10.62 -9.28
CA ILE A 33 12.28 11.43 -8.10
C ILE A 33 13.63 10.98 -7.52
N ALA A 34 14.61 11.89 -7.53
CA ALA A 34 16.00 11.56 -7.20
C ALA A 34 16.23 11.03 -5.76
N SER A 35 15.30 11.31 -4.85
CA SER A 35 15.33 10.82 -3.46
C SER A 35 14.56 9.52 -3.25
N GLU A 36 13.75 9.10 -4.22
CA GLU A 36 12.93 7.90 -4.12
C GLU A 36 13.66 6.70 -4.74
N ASN A 37 13.43 5.53 -4.16
CA ASN A 37 14.04 4.29 -4.60
C ASN A 37 13.12 3.11 -4.25
N TYR A 38 13.24 2.01 -4.98
CA TYR A 38 12.67 0.72 -4.62
C TYR A 38 13.81 -0.16 -4.08
N THR A 39 13.66 -0.76 -2.89
CA THR A 39 14.64 -1.69 -2.30
C THR A 39 13.96 -2.92 -1.75
#